data_AF-A0A9D7C4H1-F1
#
_entry.id   AF-A0A9D7C4H1-F1
#
_cell.length_a   1.000
_cell.length_b   1.000
_cell.length_c   1.000
_cell.angle_alpha   90.00
_cell.angle_beta   90.00
_cell.angle_gamma   90.00
#
_symmetry.space_group_name_H-M   'P 1'
#
loop_
_entity.id
_entity.type
_entity.pdbx_description
1 polymer ?
#
loop_
_entity_poly.entity_id
_entity_poly.type
_entity_poly.pdbx_seq_one_letter_code
_entity_poly.pdbx_strand_id
1 'polypeptide(L)'
;MQQRIQKVKPRGLSVISPILFQNMKSIYFLSLKLGLSHNEYREKFNIYTRQSIAVIPIAIATWEAFLNEVLFVLYSNNKISEQRRKEILKLKLRKKTKDIPKLFGGAFDTSTAPFQDYCYLEELRHSIVHFDFDLRELKHHILDYLERKKLTLPTFGKSGFVYPDEICSSEMVRWSINTIADMMIKFTSFCPNDHGIINISSRSRIEETQIRELFRIMKMDMTISQENYHIGSERAELY
;
A
#
# COMPACT_ATOMS: atom_id res chain seq x y z
N MET A 1 24.19 2.25 -47.47
CA MET A 1 24.93 2.57 -46.24
C MET A 1 23.98 2.35 -45.05
N GLN A 2 23.98 1.15 -44.46
CA GLN A 2 23.07 0.79 -43.37
C GLN A 2 23.59 1.41 -42.06
N GLN A 3 22.88 2.39 -41.51
CA GLN A 3 23.21 2.94 -40.20
C GLN A 3 22.99 1.85 -39.14
N ARG A 4 24.09 1.41 -38.51
CA ARG A 4 24.05 0.58 -37.30
C ARG A 4 23.38 1.38 -36.19
N ILE A 5 22.10 1.10 -35.94
CA ILE A 5 21.40 1.59 -34.75
C ILE A 5 22.11 0.94 -33.56
N GLN A 6 22.94 1.72 -32.87
CA GLN A 6 23.49 1.32 -31.58
C GLN A 6 22.32 1.06 -30.63
N LYS A 7 22.17 -0.18 -30.16
CA LYS A 7 21.26 -0.52 -29.07
C LYS A 7 21.74 0.23 -27.83
N VAL A 8 21.14 1.38 -27.57
CA VAL A 8 21.30 2.11 -26.31
C VAL A 8 20.83 1.17 -25.21
N LYS A 9 21.76 0.68 -24.37
CA LYS A 9 21.38 -0.03 -23.15
C LYS A 9 20.51 0.93 -22.35
N PRO A 10 19.26 0.57 -21.99
CA PRO A 10 18.39 1.46 -21.24
C PRO A 10 19.11 1.85 -19.94
N ARG A 11 19.44 3.14 -19.83
CA ARG A 11 19.99 3.72 -18.60
C ARG A 11 18.88 3.62 -17.55
N GLY A 12 19.20 2.95 -16.44
CA GLY A 12 18.43 2.78 -15.20
C GLY A 12 16.93 3.09 -15.25
N LEU A 13 16.11 2.05 -15.00
CA LEU A 13 14.73 2.20 -14.53
C LEU A 13 14.62 3.35 -13.52
N SER A 14 13.59 4.20 -13.66
CA SER A 14 13.28 5.22 -12.66
C SER A 14 13.19 4.58 -11.27
N VAL A 15 13.73 5.28 -10.27
CA VAL A 15 13.87 4.82 -8.88
C VAL A 15 12.75 5.33 -7.97
N ILE A 16 11.69 5.94 -8.52
CA ILE A 16 10.64 6.56 -7.71
C ILE A 16 9.82 5.52 -6.98
N SER A 17 9.28 4.51 -7.67
CA SER A 17 8.42 3.51 -7.00
C SER A 17 9.16 2.70 -5.92
N PRO A 18 10.44 2.26 -6.09
CA PRO A 18 11.21 1.69 -4.99
C PRO A 18 11.38 2.62 -3.78
N ILE A 19 11.68 3.90 -4.01
CA ILE A 19 11.89 4.88 -2.94
C ILE A 19 10.59 5.07 -2.14
N LEU A 20 9.47 5.27 -2.83
CA LEU A 20 8.17 5.43 -2.16
C LEU A 20 7.76 4.17 -1.39
N PHE A 21 7.97 2.99 -1.98
CA PHE A 21 7.70 1.72 -1.31
C PHE A 21 8.54 1.55 -0.04
N GLN A 22 9.84 1.85 -0.12
CA GLN A 22 10.72 1.80 1.05
C GLN A 22 10.33 2.82 2.12
N ASN A 23 9.90 4.02 1.73
CA ASN A 23 9.41 5.04 2.66
C ASN A 23 8.18 4.53 3.44
N MET A 24 7.25 3.84 2.79
CA MET A 24 6.11 3.24 3.49
C MET A 24 6.57 2.19 4.52
N LYS A 25 7.52 1.31 4.15
CA LYS A 25 8.09 0.33 5.10
C LYS A 25 8.78 1.01 6.28
N SER A 26 9.54 2.07 6.03
CA SER A 26 10.17 2.87 7.09
C SER A 26 9.13 3.49 8.04
N ILE A 27 8.03 4.02 7.49
CA ILE A 27 6.92 4.56 8.30
C ILE A 27 6.28 3.47 9.16
N TYR A 28 6.06 2.27 8.61
CA TYR A 28 5.53 1.13 9.34
C TYR A 28 6.42 0.75 10.53
N PHE A 29 7.70 0.50 10.27
CA PHE A 29 8.64 0.08 11.31
C PHE A 29 8.89 1.18 12.35
N LEU A 30 8.87 2.45 11.95
CA LEU A 30 8.91 3.58 12.89
C LEU A 30 7.66 3.62 13.77
N SER A 31 6.47 3.44 13.18
CA SER A 31 5.20 3.41 13.92
C SER A 31 5.16 2.27 14.92
N LEU A 32 5.62 1.07 14.53
CA LEU A 32 5.77 -0.05 15.45
C LEU A 32 6.72 0.28 16.60
N LYS A 33 7.93 0.77 16.27
CA LYS A 33 8.94 1.10 17.29
C LYS A 33 8.42 2.11 18.32
N LEU A 34 7.73 3.16 17.86
CA LEU A 34 7.15 4.19 18.72
C LEU A 34 5.98 3.67 19.53
N GLY A 35 5.03 2.96 18.91
CA GLY A 35 3.89 2.40 19.62
C GLY A 35 4.29 1.42 20.73
N LEU A 36 5.31 0.61 20.44
CA LEU A 36 5.85 -0.36 21.37
C LEU A 36 6.60 0.27 22.53
N SER A 37 7.35 1.37 22.32
CA SER A 37 8.01 2.06 23.42
C SER A 37 7.04 2.70 24.42
N HIS A 38 5.77 2.87 24.03
CA HIS A 38 4.72 3.44 24.88
C HIS A 38 3.73 2.38 25.40
N ASN A 39 3.98 1.08 25.19
CA ASN A 39 3.07 -0.03 25.54
C ASN A 39 1.65 0.13 24.95
N GLU A 40 1.50 0.75 23.77
CA GLU A 40 0.20 1.04 23.15
C GLU A 40 -0.22 -0.03 22.11
N TYR A 41 -0.15 -1.32 22.44
CA TYR A 41 -0.55 -2.39 21.51
C TYR A 41 -1.90 -3.01 21.88
N ARG A 42 -2.69 -3.37 20.87
CA ARG A 42 -3.96 -4.11 20.95
C ARG A 42 -3.87 -5.28 19.97
N GLU A 43 -4.41 -6.46 20.33
CA GLU A 43 -4.38 -7.69 19.51
C GLU A 43 -3.09 -7.90 18.68
N LYS A 44 -2.08 -8.56 19.27
CA LYS A 44 -0.75 -8.77 18.67
C LYS A 44 0.04 -7.47 18.46
N PHE A 45 0.09 -6.96 17.23
CA PHE A 45 0.97 -5.88 16.78
C PHE A 45 0.20 -4.65 16.26
N ASN A 46 -1.10 -4.60 16.54
CA ASN A 46 -1.94 -3.50 16.08
C ASN A 46 -1.85 -2.33 17.07
N ILE A 47 -1.27 -1.22 16.62
CA ILE A 47 -0.97 -0.04 17.44
C ILE A 47 -1.62 1.16 16.78
N TYR A 48 -2.15 2.08 17.60
CA TYR A 48 -2.63 3.35 17.07
C TYR A 48 -1.48 4.14 16.44
N THR A 49 -1.65 4.55 15.19
CA THR A 49 -0.70 5.44 14.50
C THR A 49 -1.41 6.29 13.47
N ARG A 50 -1.24 7.60 13.58
CA ARG A 50 -1.74 8.57 12.59
C ARG A 50 -1.00 8.50 11.26
N GLN A 51 0.11 7.77 11.21
CA GLN A 51 0.90 7.61 10.01
C GLN A 51 0.15 6.81 8.92
N SER A 52 -0.88 6.04 9.27
CA SER A 52 -1.72 5.36 8.26
C SER A 52 -2.37 6.35 7.28
N ILE A 53 -2.78 7.52 7.77
CA ILE A 53 -3.37 8.60 6.95
C ILE A 53 -2.39 9.05 5.87
N ALA A 54 -1.08 9.09 6.18
CA ALA A 54 -0.04 9.43 5.22
C ALA A 54 0.32 8.25 4.30
N VAL A 55 0.32 7.02 4.81
CA VAL A 55 0.71 5.84 4.02
C VAL A 55 -0.29 5.54 2.92
N ILE A 56 -1.59 5.70 3.16
CA ILE A 56 -2.64 5.43 2.16
C ILE A 56 -2.40 6.19 0.83
N PRO A 57 -2.24 7.53 0.81
CA PRO A 57 -1.93 8.26 -0.42
C PRO A 57 -0.56 7.93 -0.99
N ILE A 58 0.46 7.65 -0.15
CA ILE A 58 1.78 7.22 -0.63
C ILE A 58 1.69 5.86 -1.34
N ALA A 59 0.86 4.95 -0.87
CA ALA A 59 0.65 3.64 -1.48
C ALA A 59 0.08 3.77 -2.89
N ILE A 60 -0.94 4.62 -3.06
CA ILE A 60 -1.51 4.94 -4.38
C ILE A 60 -0.48 5.59 -5.30
N ALA A 61 0.29 6.56 -4.80
CA ALA A 61 1.37 7.19 -5.58
C ALA A 61 2.47 6.19 -5.98
N THR A 62 2.79 5.24 -5.10
CA THR A 62 3.77 4.17 -5.36
C THR A 62 3.31 3.28 -6.51
N TRP A 63 2.03 2.90 -6.52
CA TRP A 63 1.44 2.12 -7.60
C TRP A 63 1.44 2.88 -8.93
N GLU A 64 1.06 4.15 -8.92
CA GLU A 64 1.10 4.98 -10.12
C GLU A 64 2.52 5.13 -10.67
N ALA A 65 3.50 5.39 -9.80
CA ALA A 65 4.90 5.50 -10.18
C ALA A 65 5.38 4.20 -10.84
N PHE A 66 5.02 3.04 -10.27
CA PHE A 66 5.36 1.74 -10.84
C PHE A 66 4.76 1.54 -12.23
N LEU A 67 3.48 1.85 -12.43
CA LEU A 67 2.84 1.74 -13.75
C LEU A 67 3.48 2.68 -14.79
N ASN A 68 3.83 3.90 -14.39
CA ASN A 68 4.51 4.86 -15.25
C ASN A 68 5.94 4.38 -15.61
N GLU A 69 6.65 3.76 -14.66
CA GLU A 69 7.95 3.10 -14.88
C GLU A 69 7.84 1.94 -15.88
N VAL A 70 6.81 1.09 -15.75
CA VAL A 70 6.54 0.01 -16.71
C VAL A 70 6.33 0.57 -18.12
N LEU A 71 5.51 1.60 -18.26
CA LEU A 71 5.27 2.25 -19.56
C LEU A 71 6.56 2.82 -20.16
N PHE A 72 7.42 3.39 -19.33
CA PHE A 72 8.73 3.89 -19.76
C PHE A 72 9.62 2.76 -20.29
N VAL A 73 9.65 1.59 -19.62
CA VAL A 73 10.38 0.42 -20.11
C VAL A 73 9.81 -0.07 -21.44
N LEU A 74 8.49 -0.22 -21.54
CA LEU A 74 7.83 -0.64 -22.77
C LEU A 74 8.17 0.27 -23.94
N TYR A 75 8.15 1.58 -23.72
CA TYR A 75 8.56 2.56 -24.72
C TYR A 75 10.04 2.45 -25.08
N SER A 76 10.93 2.38 -24.08
CA SER A 76 12.38 2.26 -24.28
C SER A 76 12.78 1.00 -25.04
N ASN A 77 11.99 -0.07 -24.90
CA ASN A 77 12.17 -1.34 -25.61
C ASN A 77 11.39 -1.40 -26.95
N ASN A 78 10.88 -0.27 -27.45
CA ASN A 78 10.08 -0.15 -28.68
C ASN A 78 8.85 -1.07 -28.73
N LYS A 79 8.28 -1.43 -27.57
CA LYS A 79 7.07 -2.26 -27.48
C LYS A 79 5.79 -1.45 -27.62
N ILE A 80 5.85 -0.14 -27.38
CA ILE A 80 4.76 0.83 -27.62
C ILE A 80 5.32 2.10 -28.28
N SER A 81 4.49 2.78 -29.07
CA SER A 81 4.84 4.09 -29.63
C SER A 81 4.80 5.20 -28.58
N GLU A 82 5.54 6.30 -28.80
CA GLU A 82 5.50 7.47 -27.91
C GLU A 82 4.09 8.08 -27.83
N GLN A 83 3.36 8.10 -28.95
CA GLN A 83 1.97 8.57 -28.98
C GLN A 83 1.09 7.72 -28.06
N ARG A 84 1.20 6.39 -28.15
CA ARG A 84 0.45 5.47 -27.29
C ARG A 84 0.84 5.62 -25.82
N ARG A 85 2.14 5.78 -25.52
CA ARG A 85 2.61 6.08 -24.16
C ARG A 85 1.97 7.36 -23.61
N LYS A 86 1.99 8.45 -24.38
CA LYS A 86 1.37 9.73 -23.99
C LYS A 86 -0.13 9.62 -23.75
N GLU A 87 -0.84 8.85 -24.57
CA GLU A 87 -2.27 8.57 -24.36
C GLU A 87 -2.52 7.87 -23.03
N ILE A 88 -1.75 6.82 -22.71
CA ILE A 88 -1.92 6.06 -21.47
C ILE A 88 -1.55 6.91 -20.24
N LEU A 89 -0.51 7.74 -20.33
CA LEU A 89 -0.09 8.61 -19.22
C LEU A 89 -1.18 9.60 -18.80
N LYS A 90 -2.06 10.02 -19.72
CA LYS A 90 -3.20 10.92 -19.44
C LYS A 90 -4.41 10.22 -18.81
N LEU A 91 -4.44 8.89 -18.80
CA LEU A 91 -5.57 8.15 -18.23
C LEU A 91 -5.60 8.29 -16.71
N LYS A 92 -6.79 8.20 -16.12
CA LYS A 92 -6.93 8.06 -14.66
C LYS A 92 -6.26 6.77 -14.18
N LEU A 93 -5.74 6.77 -12.95
CA LEU A 93 -4.98 5.65 -12.39
C LEU A 93 -5.74 4.32 -12.44
N ARG A 94 -7.02 4.29 -12.07
CA ARG A 94 -7.86 3.08 -12.18
C ARG A 94 -7.90 2.50 -13.59
N LYS A 95 -7.91 3.36 -14.61
CA LYS A 95 -7.89 2.95 -16.01
C LYS A 95 -6.50 2.47 -16.43
N LYS A 96 -5.42 3.17 -16.01
CA LYS A 96 -4.04 2.68 -16.19
C LYS A 96 -3.85 1.27 -15.62
N THR A 97 -4.33 1.04 -14.40
CA THR A 97 -4.28 -0.25 -13.70
C THR A 97 -4.93 -1.38 -14.49
N LYS A 98 -6.03 -1.09 -15.21
CA LYS A 98 -6.74 -2.08 -16.04
C LYS A 98 -6.11 -2.24 -17.43
N ASP A 99 -5.62 -1.16 -18.04
CA ASP A 99 -5.24 -1.16 -19.44
C ASP A 99 -3.75 -1.51 -19.68
N ILE A 100 -2.86 -1.16 -18.75
CA ILE A 100 -1.43 -1.47 -18.90
C ILE A 100 -1.16 -2.99 -18.89
N PRO A 101 -1.75 -3.82 -18.00
CA PRO A 101 -1.57 -5.27 -18.06
C PRO A 101 -1.94 -5.90 -19.41
N LYS A 102 -2.94 -5.33 -20.10
CA LYS A 102 -3.41 -5.82 -21.41
C LYS A 102 -2.34 -5.70 -22.49
N LEU A 103 -1.39 -4.78 -22.33
CA LEU A 103 -0.23 -4.68 -23.22
C LEU A 103 0.67 -5.92 -23.17
N PHE A 104 0.50 -6.75 -22.13
CA PHE A 104 1.17 -8.03 -21.94
C PHE A 104 0.22 -9.23 -22.10
N GLY A 105 -1.03 -9.02 -22.54
CA GLY A 105 -2.05 -10.06 -22.61
C GLY A 105 -2.65 -10.47 -21.26
N GLY A 106 -2.33 -9.76 -20.17
CA GLY A 106 -2.86 -10.00 -18.84
C GLY A 106 -4.00 -9.06 -18.47
N ALA A 107 -4.73 -9.43 -17.41
CA ALA A 107 -5.72 -8.57 -16.78
C ALA A 107 -5.87 -8.95 -15.30
N PHE A 108 -6.16 -7.97 -14.47
CA PHE A 108 -6.59 -8.23 -13.10
C PHE A 108 -8.05 -8.73 -13.10
N ASP A 109 -8.31 -9.76 -12.29
CA ASP A 109 -9.67 -10.07 -11.86
C ASP A 109 -10.14 -8.98 -10.91
N THR A 110 -11.23 -8.31 -11.24
CA THR A 110 -11.72 -7.16 -10.47
C THR A 110 -12.53 -7.55 -9.24
N SER A 111 -12.89 -8.82 -9.12
CA SER A 111 -13.74 -9.34 -8.03
C SER A 111 -12.95 -9.91 -6.86
N THR A 112 -11.63 -10.07 -7.00
CA THR A 112 -10.77 -10.73 -6.03
C THR A 112 -9.55 -9.89 -5.65
N ALA A 113 -8.91 -10.26 -4.54
CA ALA A 113 -7.61 -9.71 -4.18
C ALA A 113 -6.54 -10.09 -5.23
N PRO A 114 -5.57 -9.19 -5.52
CA PRO A 114 -5.31 -7.93 -4.83
C PRO A 114 -6.07 -6.72 -5.40
N PHE A 115 -6.79 -6.86 -6.53
CA PHE A 115 -7.43 -5.72 -7.18
C PHE A 115 -8.57 -5.13 -6.36
N GLN A 116 -9.35 -5.99 -5.69
CA GLN A 116 -10.41 -5.56 -4.79
C GLN A 116 -9.85 -4.73 -3.63
N ASP A 117 -8.83 -5.23 -2.92
CA ASP A 117 -8.14 -4.51 -1.84
C ASP A 117 -7.57 -3.17 -2.34
N TYR A 118 -6.99 -3.14 -3.54
CA TYR A 118 -6.55 -1.89 -4.18
C TYR A 118 -7.68 -0.90 -4.43
N CYS A 119 -8.87 -1.35 -4.85
CA CYS A 119 -10.02 -0.46 -5.03
C CYS A 119 -10.45 0.19 -3.70
N TYR A 120 -10.51 -0.58 -2.61
CA TYR A 120 -10.78 -0.04 -1.28
C TYR A 120 -9.72 0.97 -0.84
N LEU A 121 -8.44 0.70 -1.15
CA LEU A 121 -7.35 1.61 -0.84
C LEU A 121 -7.44 2.93 -1.67
N GLU A 122 -7.84 2.85 -2.94
CA GLU A 122 -8.08 4.03 -3.79
C GLU A 122 -9.25 4.87 -3.26
N GLU A 123 -10.32 4.21 -2.82
CA GLU A 123 -11.50 4.84 -2.21
C GLU A 123 -11.13 5.55 -0.90
N LEU A 124 -10.39 4.87 -0.01
CA LEU A 124 -9.85 5.47 1.21
C LEU A 124 -8.99 6.71 0.93
N ARG A 125 -8.10 6.63 -0.06
CA ARG A 125 -7.29 7.79 -0.49
C ARG A 125 -8.18 8.94 -0.95
N HIS A 126 -9.27 8.66 -1.66
CA HIS A 126 -10.20 9.69 -2.09
C HIS A 126 -10.85 10.38 -0.88
N SER A 127 -11.42 9.61 0.04
CA SER A 127 -12.05 10.14 1.26
C SER A 127 -11.08 11.00 2.10
N ILE A 128 -9.84 10.52 2.28
CA ILE A 128 -8.82 11.23 3.06
C ILE A 128 -8.42 12.55 2.38
N VAL A 129 -8.13 12.53 1.07
CA VAL A 129 -7.58 13.70 0.37
C VAL A 129 -8.63 14.79 0.16
N HIS A 130 -9.88 14.39 -0.10
CA HIS A 130 -10.95 15.33 -0.40
C HIS A 130 -11.75 15.74 0.84
N PHE A 131 -11.40 15.23 2.02
CA PHE A 131 -12.17 15.45 3.25
C PHE A 131 -13.65 15.13 3.04
N ASP A 132 -13.93 14.13 2.19
CA ASP A 132 -15.28 13.70 1.84
C ASP A 132 -15.80 12.84 2.99
N PHE A 133 -16.16 13.54 4.07
CA PHE A 133 -16.64 13.00 5.32
C PHE A 133 -18.17 13.09 5.40
N ASP A 134 -18.86 12.76 4.31
CA ASP A 134 -20.30 12.48 4.41
C ASP A 134 -20.48 11.10 5.09
N LEU A 135 -20.34 11.13 6.42
CA LEU A 135 -20.10 10.05 7.37
C LEU A 135 -21.27 9.05 7.51
N ARG A 136 -22.27 9.04 6.62
CA ARG A 136 -23.44 8.14 6.72
C ARG A 136 -23.56 7.13 5.59
N GLU A 137 -23.15 7.46 4.36
CA GLU A 137 -23.30 6.56 3.21
C GLU A 137 -22.01 5.82 2.85
N LEU A 138 -20.86 6.52 2.81
CA LEU A 138 -19.56 5.88 2.52
C LEU A 138 -19.05 5.02 3.70
N LYS A 139 -19.57 5.29 4.91
CA LYS A 139 -19.13 4.63 6.14
C LYS A 139 -19.40 3.13 6.15
N HIS A 140 -20.55 2.68 5.65
CA HIS A 140 -20.94 1.29 5.91
C HIS A 140 -20.08 0.29 5.16
N HIS A 141 -19.97 0.35 3.83
CA HIS A 141 -19.33 -0.76 3.11
C HIS A 141 -17.80 -0.80 3.26
N ILE A 142 -17.11 0.35 3.32
CA ILE A 142 -15.65 0.37 3.51
C ILE A 142 -15.31 -0.02 4.95
N LEU A 143 -15.94 0.57 5.97
CA LEU A 143 -15.65 0.21 7.35
C LEU A 143 -15.98 -1.26 7.62
N ASP A 144 -17.14 -1.74 7.16
CA ASP A 144 -17.49 -3.16 7.30
C ASP A 144 -16.42 -4.07 6.66
N TYR A 145 -15.87 -3.66 5.52
CA TYR A 145 -14.77 -4.39 4.88
C TYR A 145 -13.49 -4.36 5.75
N LEU A 146 -13.09 -3.19 6.25
CA LEU A 146 -11.89 -3.01 7.05
C LEU A 146 -11.99 -3.68 8.43
N GLU A 147 -13.15 -3.62 9.06
CA GLU A 147 -13.46 -4.30 10.33
C GLU A 147 -13.41 -5.81 10.16
N ARG A 148 -14.03 -6.36 9.11
CA ARG A 148 -13.90 -7.81 8.80
C ARG A 148 -12.46 -8.24 8.57
N LYS A 149 -11.62 -7.34 8.04
CA LYS A 149 -10.17 -7.56 7.85
C LYS A 149 -9.35 -7.27 9.12
N LYS A 150 -9.99 -6.84 10.22
CA LYS A 150 -9.36 -6.43 11.50
C LYS A 150 -8.32 -5.32 11.33
N LEU A 151 -8.59 -4.38 10.42
CA LEU A 151 -7.69 -3.26 10.11
C LEU A 151 -8.02 -2.00 10.92
N THR A 152 -9.22 -1.92 11.46
CA THR A 152 -9.66 -0.78 12.27
C THR A 152 -9.30 -0.96 13.74
N LEU A 153 -9.23 0.16 14.47
CA LEU A 153 -9.19 0.18 15.92
C LEU A 153 -10.52 0.75 16.43
N PRO A 154 -11.16 0.12 17.45
CA PRO A 154 -12.27 0.73 18.15
C PRO A 154 -11.71 1.88 18.98
N THR A 155 -11.62 3.05 18.38
CA THR A 155 -11.17 4.28 19.03
C THR A 155 -12.27 5.31 18.92
N PHE A 156 -13.00 5.51 20.02
CA PHE A 156 -13.89 6.64 20.18
C PHE A 156 -13.05 7.91 20.37
N GLY A 157 -12.97 8.75 19.34
CA GLY A 157 -12.89 10.20 19.49
C GLY A 157 -11.62 10.84 20.06
N LYS A 158 -10.44 10.21 20.02
CA LYS A 158 -9.18 10.87 20.47
C LYS A 158 -8.89 12.20 19.76
N SER A 159 -9.39 12.38 18.53
CA SER A 159 -9.24 13.61 17.74
C SER A 159 -10.56 14.37 17.48
N GLY A 160 -11.69 13.90 18.01
CA GLY A 160 -13.01 14.43 17.67
C GLY A 160 -13.53 14.03 16.27
N PHE A 161 -12.72 13.36 15.45
CA PHE A 161 -13.11 12.81 14.15
C PHE A 161 -13.16 11.28 14.21
N VAL A 162 -14.38 10.72 14.25
CA VAL A 162 -14.60 9.28 14.47
C VAL A 162 -13.93 8.40 13.39
N TYR A 163 -14.09 8.77 12.12
CA TYR A 163 -13.67 7.90 11.00
C TYR A 163 -12.15 7.83 10.76
N PRO A 164 -11.40 8.96 10.71
CA PRO A 164 -9.94 8.87 10.55
C PRO A 164 -9.25 8.15 11.70
N ASP A 165 -9.76 8.27 12.93
CA ASP A 165 -9.18 7.60 14.09
C ASP A 165 -9.32 6.07 14.02
N GLU A 166 -10.41 5.54 13.46
CA GLU A 166 -10.61 4.09 13.30
C GLU A 166 -9.58 3.45 12.35
N ILE A 167 -9.15 4.18 11.31
CA ILE A 167 -8.13 3.71 10.36
C ILE A 167 -6.70 4.07 10.78
N CYS A 168 -6.51 4.76 11.90
CA CYS A 168 -5.21 5.12 12.48
C CYS A 168 -4.53 3.92 13.15
N SER A 169 -4.17 2.91 12.38
CA SER A 169 -3.63 1.65 12.90
C SER A 169 -2.38 1.17 12.15
N SER A 170 -1.48 0.46 12.85
CA SER A 170 -0.30 -0.14 12.22
C SER A 170 -0.69 -1.24 11.23
N GLU A 171 -1.81 -1.93 11.48
CA GLU A 171 -2.35 -2.92 10.55
C GLU A 171 -2.88 -2.29 9.26
N MET A 172 -3.45 -1.07 9.32
CA MET A 172 -3.83 -0.31 8.13
C MET A 172 -2.61 0.04 7.27
N VAL A 173 -1.52 0.45 7.92
CA VAL A 173 -0.23 0.71 7.26
C VAL A 173 0.28 -0.57 6.58
N ARG A 174 0.31 -1.68 7.32
CA ARG A 174 0.78 -2.98 6.81
C ARG A 174 -0.07 -3.47 5.64
N TRP A 175 -1.39 -3.38 5.76
CA TRP A 175 -2.32 -3.75 4.70
C TRP A 175 -2.12 -2.91 3.45
N SER A 176 -1.96 -1.58 3.59
CA SER A 176 -1.69 -0.70 2.44
C SER A 176 -0.42 -1.11 1.69
N ILE A 177 0.67 -1.41 2.42
CA ILE A 177 1.94 -1.86 1.84
C ILE A 177 1.79 -3.20 1.13
N ASN A 178 1.13 -4.17 1.79
CA ASN A 178 0.94 -5.51 1.26
C ASN A 178 0.03 -5.52 0.03
N THR A 179 -1.03 -4.70 0.00
CA THR A 179 -1.89 -4.52 -1.16
C THR A 179 -1.08 -4.05 -2.38
N ILE A 180 -0.20 -3.06 -2.21
CA ILE A 180 0.66 -2.60 -3.32
C ILE A 180 1.69 -3.66 -3.72
N ALA A 181 2.29 -4.36 -2.76
CA ALA A 181 3.21 -5.46 -3.04
C ALA A 181 2.54 -6.55 -3.89
N ASP A 182 1.33 -6.95 -3.50
CA ASP A 182 0.56 -7.99 -4.20
C ASP A 182 0.11 -7.52 -5.58
N MET A 183 -0.30 -6.26 -5.72
CA MET A 183 -0.61 -5.67 -7.03
C MET A 183 0.60 -5.72 -7.96
N MET A 184 1.79 -5.38 -7.47
CA MET A 184 3.04 -5.47 -8.24
C MET A 184 3.39 -6.92 -8.60
N ILE A 185 3.31 -7.86 -7.64
CA ILE A 185 3.56 -9.28 -7.87
C ILE A 185 2.61 -9.83 -8.94
N LYS A 186 1.31 -9.60 -8.77
CA LYS A 186 0.29 -10.04 -9.73
C LYS A 186 0.50 -9.38 -11.09
N PHE A 187 0.84 -8.10 -11.14
CA PHE A 187 1.18 -7.43 -12.39
C PHE A 187 2.36 -8.09 -13.10
N THR A 188 3.46 -8.34 -12.39
CA THR A 188 4.65 -8.97 -12.98
C THR A 188 4.39 -10.38 -13.49
N SER A 189 3.41 -11.09 -12.93
CA SER A 189 3.00 -12.40 -13.47
C SER A 189 2.40 -12.33 -14.88
N PHE A 190 1.96 -11.15 -15.33
CA PHE A 190 1.53 -10.91 -16.70
C PHE A 190 2.69 -10.61 -17.65
N CYS A 191 3.83 -10.17 -17.14
CA CYS A 191 4.96 -9.76 -17.96
C CYS A 191 5.78 -10.98 -18.41
N PRO A 192 5.99 -11.20 -19.72
CA PRO A 192 6.92 -12.21 -20.19
C PRO A 192 8.36 -11.89 -19.73
N ASN A 193 9.16 -12.93 -19.49
CA ASN A 193 10.55 -12.82 -18.98
C ASN A 193 11.45 -11.90 -19.83
N ASP A 194 11.08 -11.66 -21.09
CA ASP A 194 11.89 -11.01 -22.11
C ASP A 194 11.78 -9.48 -22.11
N HIS A 195 10.92 -8.89 -21.26
CA HIS A 195 10.60 -7.46 -21.31
C HIS A 195 11.54 -6.54 -20.52
N GLY A 196 12.66 -7.07 -20.01
CA GLY A 196 13.54 -6.35 -19.10
C GLY A 196 12.94 -6.34 -17.71
N ILE A 197 13.40 -7.27 -16.88
CA ILE A 197 12.82 -7.60 -15.57
C ILE A 197 12.73 -6.31 -14.73
N ILE A 198 11.51 -5.87 -14.45
CA ILE A 198 11.27 -4.92 -13.36
C ILE A 198 11.51 -5.71 -12.09
N ASN A 199 12.70 -5.56 -11.51
CA ASN A 199 13.03 -6.26 -10.28
C ASN A 199 12.13 -5.75 -9.15
N ILE A 200 11.19 -6.59 -8.72
CA ILE A 200 10.30 -6.33 -7.57
C ILE A 200 10.79 -7.02 -6.28
N SER A 201 11.98 -7.65 -6.27
CA SER A 201 12.45 -8.44 -5.12
C SER A 201 12.56 -7.63 -3.82
N SER A 202 12.88 -6.33 -3.92
CA SER A 202 12.89 -5.41 -2.77
C SER A 202 11.51 -4.93 -2.34
N ARG A 203 10.48 -5.17 -3.17
CA ARG A 203 9.10 -4.73 -2.97
C ARG A 203 8.24 -5.84 -2.39
N SER A 204 8.81 -6.53 -1.41
CA SER A 204 8.15 -7.63 -0.71
C SER A 204 7.14 -7.12 0.32
N ARG A 205 6.11 -7.95 0.52
CA ARG A 205 5.19 -7.88 1.64
C ARG A 205 5.93 -7.73 2.97
N ILE A 206 5.26 -7.12 3.92
CA ILE A 206 5.63 -7.15 5.33
C ILE A 206 5.01 -8.41 5.94
N GLU A 207 5.88 -9.38 6.22
CA GLU A 207 5.52 -10.66 6.82
C GLU A 207 5.62 -10.61 8.34
N GLU A 208 4.83 -11.46 9.02
CA GLU A 208 4.83 -11.52 10.47
C GLU A 208 6.22 -11.86 11.03
N THR A 209 6.99 -12.68 10.34
CA THR A 209 8.38 -13.01 10.70
C THR A 209 9.29 -11.79 10.80
N GLN A 210 9.10 -10.80 9.92
CA GLN A 210 9.88 -9.55 9.96
C GLN A 210 9.49 -8.70 11.17
N ILE A 211 8.22 -8.72 11.56
CA ILE A 211 7.74 -8.06 12.78
C ILE A 211 8.37 -8.76 14.00
N ARG A 212 8.27 -10.09 14.08
CA ARG A 212 8.85 -10.87 15.18
C ARG A 212 10.35 -10.63 15.34
N GLU A 213 11.07 -10.55 14.24
CA GLU A 213 12.50 -10.25 14.25
C GLU A 213 12.80 -8.84 14.79
N LEU A 214 12.00 -7.84 14.43
CA LEU A 214 12.12 -6.50 15.01
C LEU A 214 11.96 -6.53 16.54
N PHE A 215 10.96 -7.25 17.04
CA PHE A 215 10.72 -7.40 18.48
C PHE A 215 11.90 -8.08 19.18
N ARG A 216 12.46 -9.13 18.56
CA ARG A 216 13.66 -9.82 19.04
C ARG A 216 14.84 -8.85 19.16
N ILE A 217 15.08 -8.04 18.12
CA ILE A 217 16.16 -7.03 18.11
C ILE A 217 15.94 -5.97 19.19
N MET A 218 14.68 -5.56 19.41
CA MET A 218 14.31 -4.59 20.43
C MET A 218 14.27 -5.16 21.86
N LYS A 219 14.53 -6.46 22.04
CA LYS A 219 14.44 -7.18 23.32
C LYS A 219 13.08 -7.03 24.00
N MET A 220 12.00 -7.00 23.23
CA MET A 220 10.64 -6.91 23.76
C MET A 220 10.01 -8.30 23.83
N ASP A 221 9.41 -8.63 24.97
CA ASP A 221 8.73 -9.91 25.15
C ASP A 221 7.37 -9.89 24.44
N MET A 222 7.16 -10.84 23.53
CA MET A 222 5.91 -10.94 22.77
C MET A 222 4.83 -11.78 23.47
N THR A 223 5.12 -12.35 24.64
CA THR A 223 4.14 -13.14 25.40
C THR A 223 3.02 -12.30 26.00
N ILE A 224 3.14 -10.96 25.99
CA ILE A 224 2.13 -10.06 26.54
C ILE A 224 0.99 -9.88 25.52
N SER A 225 0.07 -10.85 25.36
CA SER A 225 -1.04 -10.68 24.40
C SER A 225 -2.44 -11.07 24.86
N GLN A 226 -2.66 -11.42 26.13
CA GLN A 226 -4.02 -11.73 26.59
C GLN A 226 -4.46 -10.97 27.86
N GLU A 227 -3.57 -10.61 28.78
CA GLU A 227 -4.00 -10.03 30.06
C GLU A 227 -4.28 -8.52 30.04
N ASN A 228 -3.69 -7.76 29.10
CA ASN A 228 -3.83 -6.29 29.09
C ASN A 228 -5.04 -5.76 28.30
N TYR A 229 -5.93 -6.62 27.82
CA TYR A 229 -7.11 -6.17 27.06
C TYR A 229 -8.08 -5.32 27.91
N HIS A 230 -8.09 -5.52 29.23
CA HIS A 230 -9.04 -4.85 30.14
C HIS A 230 -8.64 -3.46 30.63
N ILE A 231 -7.36 -3.06 30.51
CA ILE A 231 -6.91 -1.77 31.06
C ILE A 231 -7.29 -0.60 30.13
N GLY A 232 -7.56 -0.88 28.85
CA GLY A 232 -7.91 0.14 27.85
C GLY A 232 -9.38 0.57 27.85
N SER A 233 -10.31 -0.23 28.41
CA SER A 233 -11.74 0.12 28.45
C SER A 233 -12.11 0.98 29.67
N GLU A 234 -11.45 0.80 30.82
CA GLU A 234 -11.78 1.56 32.03
C GLU A 234 -11.28 3.01 32.00
N ARG A 235 -10.24 3.33 31.21
CA ARG A 235 -9.75 4.71 31.04
C ARG A 235 -10.59 5.57 30.09
N ALA A 236 -11.54 4.98 29.37
CA ALA A 236 -12.42 5.69 28.44
C ALA A 236 -13.70 6.23 29.10
N GLU A 237 -14.00 5.85 30.35
CA GLU A 237 -15.17 6.34 31.10
C GLU A 237 -14.90 7.64 31.88
N LEU A 238 -13.70 8.22 31.77
CA LEU A 238 -13.30 9.42 32.53
C LEU A 238 -13.19 10.71 31.69
N TYR A 239 -13.69 10.72 30.44
CA TYR A 239 -13.77 11.92 29.61
C TYR A 239 -15.08 12.01 28.83
#